data_AF-A0A961HXX1-F1
#
_entry.id   AF-A0A961HXX1-F1
#
_cell.length_a   1.000
_cell.length_b   1.000
_cell.length_c   1.000
_cell.angle_alpha   90.00
_cell.angle_beta   90.00
_cell.angle_gamma   90.00
#
_symmetry.space_group_name_H-M   'P 1'
#
loop_
_entity.id
_entity.type
_entity.pdbx_description
1 polymer ?
#
loop_
_entity_poly.entity_id
_entity_poly.type
_entity_poly.pdbx_seq_one_letter_code
_entity_poly.pdbx_strand_id
1 'polypeptide(L)'
;LALIVRAAEGSARDATSLLDQAISHGAGETGADQVRAMLGLADRGRVLDLFDMILRGDAAGALSELGAQYAEGADPLAVLRDLAEITHWISVVQITPDAAEDPTVSPDERARGAAMAAALPMRVLTRMWQMLLKALEEVAAAPNAMMAAEMAVIRLTHVAELPTPEQLVRSLQSSPPPAPGPGGGKPVPGAAAPGPGTSAIARTRGGGAQVAPAQAPDTALARFASFDHVVELIRANRDVKLLVELETGLRLVSYQPGRIEFAPAESAPADLAQRLGARLQLWTGNRWAISVVAEGGAPTIAERRDAEEDALKAEARAHPMVQAVLARFPAARITRIRTPEQIAASATTEALPEVEEEWDPFEDG
;
A
#
# COMPACT_ATOMS: atom_id res chain seq x y z
N LEU A 1 -14.55 -26.72 24.34
CA LEU A 1 -14.66 -27.49 23.09
C LEU A 1 -14.91 -26.61 21.87
N ALA A 2 -15.97 -25.78 21.82
CA ALA A 2 -16.24 -24.91 20.66
C ALA A 2 -15.06 -23.98 20.29
N LEU A 3 -14.35 -23.44 21.29
CA LEU A 3 -13.15 -22.61 21.10
C LEU A 3 -12.01 -23.36 20.37
N ILE A 4 -11.75 -24.61 20.75
CA ILE A 4 -10.69 -25.46 20.18
C ILE A 4 -11.05 -25.86 18.74
N VAL A 5 -12.32 -26.19 18.49
CA VAL A 5 -12.81 -26.57 17.15
C VAL A 5 -12.65 -25.43 16.15
N ARG A 6 -12.90 -24.19 16.58
CA ARG A 6 -12.71 -23.00 15.73
C ARG A 6 -11.24 -22.70 15.49
N ALA A 7 -10.40 -22.74 16.53
CA ALA A 7 -8.96 -22.52 16.40
C ALA A 7 -8.27 -23.57 15.50
N ALA A 8 -8.85 -24.76 15.40
CA ALA A 8 -8.37 -25.83 14.53
C ALA A 8 -8.82 -25.71 13.06
N GLU A 9 -9.63 -24.71 12.69
CA GLU A 9 -10.12 -24.46 11.33
C GLU A 9 -10.63 -25.71 10.57
N GLY A 10 -11.21 -26.67 11.28
CA GLY A 10 -11.74 -27.92 10.70
C GLY A 10 -10.75 -29.07 10.57
N SER A 11 -9.49 -28.90 10.99
CA SER A 11 -8.47 -29.94 11.07
C SER A 11 -8.62 -30.75 12.37
N ALA A 12 -8.97 -32.03 12.24
CA ALA A 12 -9.08 -32.92 13.41
C ALA A 12 -7.73 -33.11 14.14
N ARG A 13 -6.61 -33.03 13.40
CA ARG A 13 -5.26 -33.14 13.97
C ARG A 13 -4.93 -31.93 14.84
N ASP A 14 -5.21 -30.73 14.33
CA ASP A 14 -4.92 -29.49 15.06
C ASP A 14 -5.87 -29.33 16.25
N ALA A 15 -7.13 -29.76 16.13
CA ALA A 15 -8.07 -29.80 17.25
C ALA A 15 -7.58 -30.71 18.38
N THR A 16 -7.01 -31.86 18.03
CA THR A 16 -6.46 -32.81 19.03
C THR A 16 -5.19 -32.24 19.64
N SER A 17 -4.29 -31.65 18.84
CA SER A 17 -3.08 -30.99 19.33
C SER A 17 -3.39 -29.82 20.30
N LEU A 18 -4.35 -28.98 19.96
CA LEU A 18 -4.79 -27.86 20.81
C LEU A 18 -5.51 -28.35 22.08
N LEU A 19 -6.22 -29.48 22.00
CA LEU A 19 -6.82 -30.12 23.18
C LEU A 19 -5.75 -30.67 24.12
N ASP A 20 -4.73 -31.34 23.60
CA ASP A 20 -3.61 -31.85 24.39
C ASP A 20 -2.81 -30.71 25.04
N GLN A 21 -2.60 -29.62 24.30
CA GLN A 21 -1.98 -28.41 24.84
C GLN A 21 -2.82 -27.80 25.97
N ALA A 22 -4.14 -27.70 25.79
CA ALA A 22 -5.07 -27.21 26.80
C ALA A 22 -5.00 -28.08 28.08
N ILE A 23 -5.02 -29.41 27.93
CA ILE A 23 -4.93 -30.35 29.05
C ILE A 23 -3.57 -30.25 29.76
N SER A 24 -2.47 -30.07 29.01
CA SER A 24 -1.13 -29.91 29.60
C SER A 24 -0.98 -28.64 30.43
N HIS A 25 -1.65 -27.55 30.03
CA HIS A 25 -1.56 -26.24 30.67
C HIS A 25 -2.58 -26.03 31.80
N GLY A 26 -3.73 -26.71 31.76
CA GLY A 26 -4.70 -26.73 32.85
C GLY A 26 -4.38 -27.87 33.80
N ALA A 27 -3.92 -27.57 35.02
CA ALA A 27 -3.57 -28.55 36.04
C ALA A 27 -4.77 -29.37 36.57
N GLY A 28 -5.43 -30.15 35.72
CA GLY A 28 -6.56 -31.03 36.02
C GLY A 28 -7.93 -30.52 35.59
N GLU A 29 -8.15 -29.20 35.48
CA GLU A 29 -9.39 -28.60 34.98
C GLU A 29 -9.10 -27.48 33.98
N THR A 30 -9.55 -27.63 32.74
CA THR A 30 -9.41 -26.60 31.70
C THR A 30 -10.69 -25.79 31.58
N GLY A 31 -10.73 -24.64 32.26
CA GLY A 31 -11.81 -23.67 32.13
C GLY A 31 -11.80 -22.95 30.78
N ALA A 32 -12.93 -22.37 30.39
CA ALA A 32 -13.05 -21.62 29.14
C ALA A 32 -12.06 -20.45 29.06
N ASP A 33 -11.80 -19.78 30.18
CA ASP A 33 -10.90 -18.61 30.23
C ASP A 33 -9.43 -18.99 30.06
N GLN A 34 -9.05 -20.17 30.51
CA GLN A 34 -7.69 -20.69 30.37
C GLN A 34 -7.42 -21.14 28.93
N VAL A 35 -8.40 -21.78 28.30
CA VAL A 35 -8.36 -22.10 26.86
C VAL A 35 -8.36 -20.81 26.03
N ARG A 36 -9.09 -19.76 26.43
CA ARG A 36 -9.03 -18.45 25.79
C ARG A 36 -7.64 -17.82 25.88
N ALA A 37 -7.04 -17.78 27.07
CA ALA A 37 -5.70 -17.25 27.26
C ALA A 37 -4.65 -18.02 26.44
N MET A 38 -4.75 -19.36 26.40
CA MET A 38 -3.86 -20.21 25.59
C MET A 38 -4.00 -19.96 24.09
N LEU A 39 -5.23 -19.71 23.60
CA LEU A 39 -5.51 -19.44 22.19
C LEU A 39 -5.31 -17.95 21.81
N GLY A 40 -4.81 -17.12 22.72
CA GLY A 40 -4.68 -15.67 22.49
C GLY A 40 -6.03 -14.92 22.46
N LEU A 41 -7.15 -15.56 22.79
CA LEU A 41 -8.49 -14.95 22.81
C LEU A 41 -8.69 -13.95 23.96
N ALA A 42 -7.77 -13.90 24.94
CA ALA A 42 -7.74 -12.82 25.93
C ALA A 42 -7.50 -11.44 25.29
N ASP A 43 -6.93 -11.41 24.07
CA ASP A 43 -6.66 -10.19 23.32
C ASP A 43 -7.94 -9.53 22.77
N ARG A 44 -8.98 -10.32 22.50
CA ARG A 44 -10.22 -9.83 21.85
C ARG A 44 -10.97 -8.78 22.66
N GLY A 45 -10.94 -8.86 24.00
CA GLY A 45 -11.51 -7.83 24.88
C GLY A 45 -10.81 -6.47 24.73
N ARG A 46 -9.48 -6.48 24.63
CA ARG A 46 -8.67 -5.28 24.39
C ARG A 46 -8.87 -4.72 22.99
N VAL A 47 -9.00 -5.59 22.00
CA VAL A 47 -9.34 -5.15 20.63
C VAL A 47 -10.74 -4.50 20.61
N LEU A 48 -11.72 -5.01 21.37
CA LEU A 48 -13.02 -4.35 21.54
C LEU A 48 -12.92 -3.00 22.26
N ASP A 49 -12.01 -2.85 23.22
CA ASP A 49 -11.75 -1.58 23.91
C ASP A 49 -11.13 -0.56 22.95
N LEU A 50 -10.12 -0.99 22.18
CA LEU A 50 -9.52 -0.19 21.10
C LEU A 50 -10.58 0.21 20.06
N PHE A 51 -11.46 -0.71 19.68
CA PHE A 51 -12.56 -0.45 18.77
C PHE A 51 -13.51 0.62 19.32
N ASP A 52 -13.87 0.56 20.60
CA ASP A 52 -14.72 1.56 21.26
C ASP A 52 -14.05 2.94 21.32
N MET A 53 -12.75 3.02 21.64
CA MET A 53 -11.98 4.27 21.62
C MET A 53 -11.97 4.89 20.22
N ILE A 54 -11.75 4.08 19.19
CA ILE A 54 -11.80 4.50 17.79
C ILE A 54 -13.17 5.08 17.44
N LEU A 55 -14.26 4.40 17.80
CA LEU A 55 -15.62 4.85 17.50
C LEU A 55 -16.01 6.15 18.22
N ARG A 56 -15.44 6.40 19.40
CA ARG A 56 -15.62 7.66 20.15
C ARG A 56 -14.77 8.81 19.61
N GLY A 57 -13.86 8.54 18.67
CA GLY A 57 -12.91 9.53 18.18
C GLY A 57 -11.74 9.80 19.13
N ASP A 58 -11.54 8.96 20.16
CA ASP A 58 -10.45 9.10 21.14
C ASP A 58 -9.13 8.57 20.55
N ALA A 59 -8.50 9.38 19.71
CA ALA A 59 -7.23 9.03 19.07
C ALA A 59 -6.10 8.84 20.10
N ALA A 60 -6.08 9.63 21.19
CA ALA A 60 -5.04 9.54 22.19
C ALA A 60 -5.13 8.22 22.99
N GLY A 61 -6.34 7.87 23.43
CA GLY A 61 -6.60 6.58 24.09
C GLY A 61 -6.29 5.41 23.17
N ALA A 62 -6.77 5.44 21.92
CA ALA A 62 -6.57 4.37 20.96
C ALA A 62 -5.07 4.13 20.62
N LEU A 63 -4.28 5.20 20.47
CA LEU A 63 -2.83 5.08 20.25
C LEU A 63 -2.11 4.53 21.48
N SER A 64 -2.52 4.95 22.68
CA SER A 64 -1.97 4.42 23.94
C SER A 64 -2.25 2.93 24.09
N GLU A 65 -3.46 2.48 23.73
CA GLU A 65 -3.84 1.07 23.81
C GLU A 65 -3.09 0.22 22.78
N LEU A 66 -3.01 0.68 21.52
CA LEU A 66 -2.20 0.00 20.49
C LEU A 66 -0.73 -0.11 20.92
N GLY A 67 -0.16 0.96 21.49
CA GLY A 67 1.20 0.96 22.02
C GLY A 67 1.40 -0.01 23.19
N ALA A 68 0.41 -0.15 24.07
CA ALA A 68 0.45 -1.12 25.16
C ALA A 68 0.41 -2.56 24.65
N GLN A 69 -0.46 -2.87 23.67
CA GLN A 69 -0.49 -4.19 23.02
C GLN A 69 0.85 -4.52 22.37
N TYR A 70 1.45 -3.54 21.66
CA TYR A 70 2.76 -3.71 21.05
C TYR A 70 3.88 -3.93 22.08
N ALA A 71 3.86 -3.21 23.20
CA ALA A 71 4.83 -3.39 24.29
C ALA A 71 4.76 -4.78 24.95
N GLU A 72 3.58 -5.41 24.90
CA GLU A 72 3.35 -6.79 25.33
C GLU A 72 3.67 -7.84 24.25
N GLY A 73 4.10 -7.40 23.06
CA GLY A 73 4.58 -8.25 21.98
C GLY A 73 3.56 -8.52 20.87
N ALA A 74 2.40 -7.88 20.88
CA ALA A 74 1.42 -8.03 19.81
C ALA A 74 1.94 -7.44 18.48
N ASP A 75 1.71 -8.15 17.38
CA ASP A 75 1.99 -7.65 16.04
C ASP A 75 0.94 -6.59 15.63
N PRO A 76 1.32 -5.35 15.28
CA PRO A 76 0.37 -4.31 14.90
C PRO A 76 -0.53 -4.72 13.72
N LEU A 77 -0.01 -5.54 12.80
CA LEU A 77 -0.80 -6.04 11.68
C LEU A 77 -1.86 -7.04 12.15
N ALA A 78 -1.56 -7.89 13.13
CA ALA A 78 -2.54 -8.79 13.76
C ALA A 78 -3.66 -8.00 14.47
N VAL A 79 -3.31 -6.98 15.26
CA VAL A 79 -4.30 -6.11 15.94
C VAL A 79 -5.29 -5.47 14.94
N LEU A 80 -4.78 -4.99 13.80
CA LEU A 80 -5.65 -4.44 12.74
C LEU A 80 -6.52 -5.52 12.07
N ARG A 81 -6.06 -6.76 11.96
CA ARG A 81 -6.88 -7.87 11.46
C ARG A 81 -8.01 -8.16 12.43
N ASP A 82 -7.72 -8.19 13.73
CA ASP A 82 -8.74 -8.43 14.76
C ASP A 82 -9.79 -7.31 14.79
N LEU A 83 -9.38 -6.05 14.60
CA LEU A 83 -10.32 -4.93 14.41
C LEU A 83 -11.22 -5.13 13.17
N ALA A 84 -10.67 -5.66 12.07
CA ALA A 84 -11.45 -5.97 10.87
C ALA A 84 -12.44 -7.11 11.16
N GLU A 85 -12.02 -8.17 11.85
CA GLU A 85 -12.90 -9.27 12.25
C GLU A 85 -14.04 -8.82 13.16
N ILE A 86 -13.76 -7.94 14.13
CA ILE A 86 -14.80 -7.35 14.99
C ILE A 86 -15.77 -6.51 14.15
N THR A 87 -15.26 -5.68 13.24
CA THR A 87 -16.10 -4.87 12.33
C THR A 87 -17.03 -5.77 11.51
N HIS A 88 -16.48 -6.85 10.96
CA HIS A 88 -17.25 -7.83 10.19
C HIS A 88 -18.31 -8.50 11.05
N TRP A 89 -17.92 -9.01 12.22
CA TRP A 89 -18.82 -9.68 13.15
C TRP A 89 -19.99 -8.79 13.57
N ILE A 90 -19.73 -7.53 13.96
CA ILE A 90 -20.79 -6.56 14.31
C ILE A 90 -21.72 -6.32 13.11
N SER A 91 -21.18 -6.22 11.89
CA SER A 91 -21.98 -6.06 10.68
C SER A 91 -22.90 -7.25 10.44
N VAL A 92 -22.41 -8.47 10.70
CA VAL A 92 -23.21 -9.69 10.59
C VAL A 92 -24.31 -9.72 11.65
N VAL A 93 -23.99 -9.38 12.92
CA VAL A 93 -24.99 -9.29 14.00
C VAL A 93 -26.09 -8.28 13.67
N GLN A 94 -25.77 -7.16 13.02
CA GLN A 94 -26.76 -6.16 12.61
C GLN A 94 -27.75 -6.69 11.55
N ILE A 95 -27.34 -7.63 10.70
CA ILE A 95 -28.18 -8.23 9.64
C ILE A 95 -28.91 -9.47 10.16
N THR A 96 -28.19 -10.30 10.92
CA THR A 96 -28.63 -11.57 11.46
C THR A 96 -28.38 -11.56 12.97
N PRO A 97 -29.34 -11.08 13.79
CA PRO A 97 -29.16 -10.99 15.25
C PRO A 97 -28.82 -12.32 15.91
N ASP A 98 -29.30 -13.45 15.37
CA ASP A 98 -28.98 -14.80 15.84
C ASP A 98 -27.48 -15.12 15.76
N ALA A 99 -26.70 -14.41 14.92
CA ALA A 99 -25.25 -14.56 14.85
C ALA A 99 -24.53 -14.07 16.12
N ALA A 100 -25.19 -13.29 16.97
CA ALA A 100 -24.66 -12.94 18.28
C ALA A 100 -24.61 -14.16 19.21
N GLU A 101 -25.47 -15.17 19.01
CA GLU A 101 -25.60 -16.33 19.87
C GLU A 101 -24.50 -17.39 19.70
N ASP A 102 -23.42 -17.07 18.98
CA ASP A 102 -22.25 -17.94 18.81
C ASP A 102 -21.69 -18.39 20.19
N PRO A 103 -21.66 -19.72 20.47
CA PRO A 103 -21.15 -20.27 21.73
C PRO A 103 -19.65 -20.06 21.97
N THR A 104 -18.90 -19.66 20.94
CA THR A 104 -17.46 -19.36 21.04
C THR A 104 -17.17 -17.96 21.55
N VAL A 105 -18.15 -17.05 21.47
CA VAL A 105 -18.04 -15.67 21.95
C VAL A 105 -18.48 -15.62 23.42
N SER A 106 -17.72 -14.93 24.26
CA SER A 106 -18.10 -14.78 25.68
C SER A 106 -19.37 -13.94 25.85
N PRO A 107 -20.11 -14.10 26.96
CA PRO A 107 -21.33 -13.32 27.21
C PRO A 107 -21.10 -11.80 27.22
N ASP A 108 -19.94 -11.35 27.72
CA ASP A 108 -19.58 -9.93 27.75
C ASP A 108 -19.35 -9.40 26.33
N GLU A 109 -18.54 -10.08 25.53
CA GLU A 109 -18.28 -9.71 24.14
C GLU A 109 -19.58 -9.67 23.33
N ARG A 110 -20.46 -10.66 23.53
CA ARG A 110 -21.78 -10.72 22.90
C ARG A 110 -22.63 -9.50 23.25
N ALA A 111 -22.69 -9.13 24.53
CA ALA A 111 -23.43 -7.95 24.97
C ALA A 111 -22.86 -6.67 24.36
N ARG A 112 -21.54 -6.52 24.31
CA ARG A 112 -20.86 -5.38 23.68
C ARG A 112 -21.12 -5.32 22.17
N GLY A 113 -20.98 -6.43 21.46
CA GLY A 113 -21.24 -6.52 20.02
C GLY A 113 -22.68 -6.19 19.66
N ALA A 114 -23.65 -6.70 20.43
CA ALA A 114 -25.06 -6.36 20.24
C ALA A 114 -25.35 -4.87 20.49
N ALA A 115 -24.76 -4.28 21.53
CA ALA A 115 -24.87 -2.85 21.80
C ALA A 115 -24.27 -2.00 20.65
N MET A 116 -23.10 -2.38 20.15
CA MET A 116 -22.46 -1.72 19.00
C MET A 116 -23.30 -1.86 17.72
N ALA A 117 -23.84 -3.05 17.44
CA ALA A 117 -24.70 -3.29 16.28
C ALA A 117 -25.98 -2.44 16.30
N ALA A 118 -26.52 -2.16 17.49
CA ALA A 118 -27.68 -1.29 17.67
C ALA A 118 -27.33 0.21 17.55
N ALA A 119 -26.17 0.63 18.06
CA ALA A 119 -25.76 2.02 18.08
C ALA A 119 -25.17 2.52 16.75
N LEU A 120 -24.51 1.64 15.98
CA LEU A 120 -23.76 2.00 14.79
C LEU A 120 -24.59 1.85 13.51
N PRO A 121 -24.63 2.86 12.64
CA PRO A 121 -25.26 2.71 11.33
C PRO A 121 -24.38 1.84 10.41
N MET A 122 -25.01 0.98 9.62
CA MET A 122 -24.34 0.09 8.65
C MET A 122 -23.33 0.82 7.74
N ARG A 123 -23.60 2.09 7.38
CA ARG A 123 -22.68 2.93 6.60
C ARG A 123 -21.32 3.15 7.29
N VAL A 124 -21.32 3.30 8.61
CA VAL A 124 -20.07 3.48 9.39
C VAL A 124 -19.28 2.17 9.38
N LEU A 125 -19.94 1.03 9.62
CA LEU A 125 -19.28 -0.29 9.61
C LEU A 125 -18.67 -0.63 8.25
N THR A 126 -19.41 -0.43 7.16
CA THR A 126 -18.92 -0.68 5.79
C THR A 126 -17.74 0.23 5.39
N ARG A 127 -17.74 1.49 5.82
CA ARG A 127 -16.61 2.40 5.62
C ARG A 127 -15.40 2.01 6.48
N MET A 128 -15.63 1.69 7.74
CA MET A 128 -14.59 1.24 8.67
C MET A 128 -13.92 -0.03 8.13
N TRP A 129 -14.71 -0.97 7.62
CA TRP A 129 -14.23 -2.17 6.94
C TRP A 129 -13.30 -1.85 5.75
N GLN A 130 -13.74 -0.99 4.82
CA GLN A 130 -12.90 -0.59 3.68
C GLN A 130 -11.59 0.08 4.12
N MET A 131 -11.65 0.92 5.14
CA MET A 131 -10.46 1.61 5.68
C MET A 131 -9.52 0.65 6.39
N LEU A 132 -10.05 -0.36 7.10
CA LEU A 132 -9.26 -1.42 7.72
C LEU A 132 -8.57 -2.29 6.67
N LEU A 133 -9.27 -2.74 5.61
CA LEU A 133 -8.65 -3.48 4.51
C LEU A 133 -7.51 -2.69 3.86
N LYS A 134 -7.74 -1.39 3.62
CA LYS A 134 -6.72 -0.50 3.07
C LYS A 134 -5.53 -0.34 4.03
N ALA A 135 -5.79 -0.25 5.34
CA ALA A 135 -4.76 -0.15 6.37
C ALA A 135 -3.93 -1.43 6.48
N LEU A 136 -4.54 -2.61 6.38
CA LEU A 136 -3.83 -3.89 6.37
C LEU A 136 -2.81 -3.96 5.22
N GLU A 137 -3.19 -3.53 4.02
CA GLU A 137 -2.25 -3.43 2.89
C GLU A 137 -1.10 -2.44 3.17
N GLU A 138 -1.40 -1.30 3.80
CA GLU A 138 -0.42 -0.25 4.08
C GLU A 138 0.58 -0.67 5.15
N VAL A 139 0.11 -1.27 6.25
CA VAL A 139 0.95 -1.76 7.34
C VAL A 139 1.83 -2.91 6.87
N ALA A 140 1.30 -3.83 6.06
CA ALA A 140 2.08 -4.94 5.51
C ALA A 140 3.21 -4.48 4.56
N ALA A 141 3.02 -3.35 3.87
CA ALA A 141 4.02 -2.78 2.96
C ALA A 141 4.91 -1.71 3.60
N ALA A 142 4.64 -1.32 4.85
CA ALA A 142 5.32 -0.20 5.49
C ALA A 142 6.72 -0.60 5.98
N PRO A 143 7.73 0.29 5.85
CA PRO A 143 9.05 0.09 6.46
C PRO A 143 8.98 -0.01 7.98
N ASN A 144 8.00 0.64 8.60
CA ASN A 144 7.71 0.55 10.03
C ASN A 144 6.21 0.26 10.21
N ALA A 145 5.90 -0.99 10.55
CA ALA A 145 4.53 -1.46 10.73
C ALA A 145 3.79 -0.71 11.84
N MET A 146 4.47 -0.43 12.97
CA MET A 146 3.87 0.28 14.09
C MET A 146 3.45 1.70 13.71
N MET A 147 4.34 2.48 13.07
CA MET A 147 4.00 3.83 12.62
C MET A 147 2.84 3.85 11.61
N ALA A 148 2.80 2.86 10.71
CA ALA A 148 1.70 2.73 9.76
C ALA A 148 0.38 2.36 10.45
N ALA A 149 0.43 1.51 11.48
CA ALA A 149 -0.72 1.15 12.29
C ALA A 149 -1.25 2.34 13.11
N GLU A 150 -0.37 3.14 13.71
CA GLU A 150 -0.74 4.39 14.39
C GLU A 150 -1.47 5.35 13.44
N MET A 151 -0.93 5.56 12.24
CA MET A 151 -1.59 6.37 11.20
C MET A 151 -2.94 5.80 10.76
N ALA A 152 -3.06 4.47 10.70
CA ALA A 152 -4.34 3.83 10.41
C ALA A 152 -5.37 4.10 11.51
N VAL A 153 -5.00 3.92 12.79
CA VAL A 153 -5.87 4.20 13.94
C VAL A 153 -6.32 5.66 13.97
N ILE A 154 -5.42 6.62 13.73
CA ILE A 154 -5.77 8.05 13.62
C ILE A 154 -6.78 8.30 12.51
N ARG A 155 -6.65 7.64 11.34
CA ARG A 155 -7.66 7.81 10.28
C ARG A 155 -8.99 7.19 10.66
N LEU A 156 -8.97 6.06 11.38
CA LEU A 156 -10.17 5.35 11.78
C LEU A 156 -11.00 6.15 12.81
N THR A 157 -10.36 6.93 13.69
CA THR A 157 -11.07 7.76 14.68
C THR A 157 -11.92 8.86 14.03
N HIS A 158 -11.60 9.27 12.81
CA HIS A 158 -12.37 10.27 12.05
C HIS A 158 -13.42 9.68 11.09
N VAL A 159 -13.62 8.35 11.06
CA VAL A 159 -14.55 7.66 10.12
C VAL A 159 -15.99 8.19 10.22
N ALA A 160 -16.43 8.48 11.44
CA ALA A 160 -17.79 8.93 11.73
C ALA A 160 -18.04 10.38 11.26
N GLU A 161 -17.00 11.22 11.23
CA GLU A 161 -17.06 12.64 10.86
C GLU A 161 -16.99 12.87 9.35
N LEU A 162 -16.52 11.89 8.58
CA LEU A 162 -16.36 12.03 7.14
C LEU A 162 -17.75 12.16 6.45
N PRO A 163 -17.99 13.22 5.64
CA PRO A 163 -19.24 13.37 4.90
C PRO A 163 -19.45 12.22 3.91
N THR A 164 -20.70 11.94 3.55
CA THR A 164 -20.97 10.94 2.50
C THR A 164 -20.52 11.47 1.13
N PRO A 165 -20.22 10.59 0.17
CA PRO A 165 -19.94 11.02 -1.20
C PRO A 165 -21.06 11.91 -1.77
N GLU A 166 -22.32 11.63 -1.44
CA GLU A 166 -23.46 12.47 -1.86
C GLU A 166 -23.42 13.86 -1.21
N GLN A 167 -23.00 13.96 0.05
CA GLN A 167 -22.83 15.24 0.75
C GLN A 167 -21.63 16.04 0.22
N LEU A 168 -20.54 15.36 -0.17
CA LEU A 168 -19.40 15.96 -0.86
C LEU A 168 -19.80 16.49 -2.24
N VAL A 169 -20.54 15.72 -3.03
CA VAL A 169 -21.04 16.17 -4.34
C VAL A 169 -22.00 17.36 -4.17
N ARG A 170 -22.90 17.33 -3.18
CA ARG A 170 -23.82 18.43 -2.91
C ARG A 170 -23.09 19.71 -2.50
N SER A 171 -22.06 19.62 -1.66
CA SER A 171 -21.26 20.78 -1.23
C SER A 171 -20.41 21.38 -2.35
N LEU A 172 -19.93 20.54 -3.28
CA LEU A 172 -19.27 20.99 -4.51
C LEU A 172 -20.25 21.68 -5.47
N GLN A 173 -21.48 21.17 -5.59
CA GLN A 173 -22.52 21.77 -6.42
C GLN A 173 -23.13 23.05 -5.83
N SER A 174 -23.10 23.21 -4.50
CA SER A 174 -23.64 24.38 -3.82
C SER A 174 -22.64 25.52 -3.62
N SER A 175 -21.38 25.36 -4.05
CA SER A 175 -20.38 26.42 -3.97
C SER A 175 -20.58 27.42 -5.12
N PRO A 176 -20.90 28.70 -4.85
CA PRO A 176 -21.00 29.70 -5.90
C PRO A 176 -19.65 29.89 -6.58
N PRO A 177 -19.59 30.14 -7.90
CA PRO A 177 -18.34 30.46 -8.58
C PRO A 177 -17.70 31.69 -7.91
N PRO A 178 -16.36 31.69 -7.73
CA PRO A 178 -15.69 32.83 -7.09
C PRO A 178 -15.96 34.09 -7.90
N ALA A 179 -16.48 35.13 -7.23
CA ALA A 179 -16.76 36.41 -7.85
C ALA A 179 -15.48 37.03 -8.44
N PRO A 180 -15.53 37.67 -9.62
CA PRO A 180 -14.38 38.36 -10.17
C PRO A 180 -13.98 39.49 -9.22
N GLY A 181 -12.76 39.41 -8.69
CA GLY A 181 -12.21 40.41 -7.77
C GLY A 181 -12.10 41.80 -8.43
N PRO A 182 -12.15 42.89 -7.65
CA PRO A 182 -12.17 44.25 -8.18
C PRO A 182 -10.79 44.64 -8.71
N GLY A 183 -10.56 44.40 -10.00
CA GLY A 183 -9.44 44.94 -10.75
C GLY A 183 -9.62 46.44 -10.96
N GLY A 184 -9.18 47.24 -9.98
CA GLY A 184 -9.07 48.69 -10.10
C GLY A 184 -7.96 49.08 -11.08
N GLY A 185 -8.31 49.22 -12.36
CA GLY A 185 -7.45 49.80 -13.38
C GLY A 185 -8.10 51.05 -13.98
N LYS A 186 -7.73 52.24 -13.51
CA LYS A 186 -7.98 53.48 -14.27
C LYS A 186 -6.98 53.57 -15.44
N PRO A 187 -7.39 54.03 -16.63
CA PRO A 187 -6.54 54.04 -17.80
C PRO A 187 -5.66 55.31 -17.83
N VAL A 188 -4.37 55.14 -18.14
CA VAL A 188 -3.47 56.25 -18.51
C VAL A 188 -3.24 56.18 -20.03
N PRO A 189 -3.42 57.28 -20.78
CA PRO A 189 -3.35 57.25 -22.23
C PRO A 189 -1.92 57.45 -22.76
N GLY A 190 -1.56 56.59 -23.73
CA GLY A 190 -0.81 56.85 -24.97
C GLY A 190 0.57 57.51 -24.93
N ALA A 191 1.59 56.81 -25.45
CA ALA A 191 2.42 57.29 -26.57
C ALA A 191 3.41 56.21 -27.10
N ALA A 192 3.25 55.93 -28.40
CA ALA A 192 4.22 55.59 -29.46
C ALA A 192 5.57 54.87 -29.17
N ALA A 193 5.76 53.76 -29.90
CA ALA A 193 7.04 53.19 -30.36
C ALA A 193 7.71 54.11 -31.44
N PRO A 194 8.96 53.89 -31.96
CA PRO A 194 9.69 52.62 -32.03
C PRO A 194 11.24 52.66 -31.90
N GLY A 195 11.87 51.47 -31.87
CA GLY A 195 13.20 51.24 -32.47
C GLY A 195 14.34 50.83 -31.51
N PRO A 196 15.16 49.80 -31.85
CA PRO A 196 16.00 49.08 -30.89
C PRO A 196 17.47 49.52 -30.91
N GLY A 197 18.14 49.50 -29.75
CA GLY A 197 19.57 49.79 -29.66
C GLY A 197 20.16 49.56 -28.27
N THR A 198 20.88 48.44 -28.15
CA THR A 198 22.13 48.24 -27.39
C THR A 198 22.34 48.91 -26.02
N SER A 199 22.46 48.05 -25.01
CA SER A 199 23.46 48.00 -23.92
C SER A 199 23.84 49.23 -23.10
N ALA A 200 23.76 48.99 -21.79
CA ALA A 200 24.63 49.44 -20.69
C ALA A 200 24.25 50.72 -19.94
N ILE A 201 23.67 50.56 -18.75
CA ILE A 201 23.84 51.43 -17.55
C ILE A 201 23.66 50.49 -16.33
N ALA A 202 24.71 50.19 -15.57
CA ALA A 202 25.19 50.90 -14.37
C ALA A 202 24.12 51.15 -13.28
N ARG A 203 24.50 50.79 -12.04
CA ARG A 203 23.67 50.68 -10.84
C ARG A 203 23.24 52.04 -10.30
N THR A 204 21.99 52.17 -9.86
CA THR A 204 21.60 53.04 -8.74
C THR A 204 20.41 52.47 -7.95
N ARG A 205 20.58 52.46 -6.62
CA ARG A 205 19.59 52.11 -5.59
C ARG A 205 18.36 53.03 -5.63
N GLY A 206 17.19 52.46 -5.40
CA GLY A 206 15.96 53.18 -5.04
C GLY A 206 14.82 52.19 -4.83
N GLY A 207 14.19 52.23 -3.65
CA GLY A 207 13.29 51.18 -3.15
C GLY A 207 12.05 50.92 -3.99
N GLY A 208 11.71 49.64 -4.12
CA GLY A 208 10.46 49.13 -4.64
C GLY A 208 10.13 47.85 -3.91
N ALA A 209 8.87 47.71 -3.50
CA ALA A 209 8.32 46.57 -2.79
C ALA A 209 8.82 45.24 -3.37
N GLN A 210 9.25 44.35 -2.48
CA GLN A 210 9.62 42.99 -2.84
C GLN A 210 8.41 42.28 -3.44
N VAL A 211 8.34 42.26 -4.76
CA VAL A 211 7.75 41.12 -5.46
C VAL A 211 8.70 39.97 -5.14
N ALA A 212 8.24 39.06 -4.29
CA ALA A 212 8.95 37.81 -4.05
C ALA A 212 9.24 37.19 -5.42
N PRO A 213 10.51 36.92 -5.78
CA PRO A 213 10.78 36.17 -6.99
C PRO A 213 10.05 34.84 -6.85
N ALA A 214 9.22 34.50 -7.84
CA ALA A 214 8.71 33.13 -7.99
C ALA A 214 9.92 32.22 -7.89
N GLN A 215 10.03 31.50 -6.77
CA GLN A 215 11.14 30.58 -6.56
C GLN A 215 11.13 29.61 -7.74
N ALA A 216 12.30 29.50 -8.38
CA ALA A 216 12.47 28.79 -9.63
C ALA A 216 11.86 27.38 -9.53
N PRO A 217 11.10 26.90 -10.55
CA PRO A 217 10.57 25.54 -10.58
C PRO A 217 11.65 24.47 -10.32
N ASP A 218 12.92 24.79 -10.57
CA ASP A 218 14.09 23.98 -10.23
C ASP A 218 14.20 23.62 -8.75
N THR A 219 13.86 24.53 -7.82
CA THR A 219 13.94 24.22 -6.37
C THR A 219 12.82 23.31 -5.90
N ALA A 220 11.61 23.45 -6.46
CA ALA A 220 10.46 22.62 -6.09
C ALA A 220 10.56 21.19 -6.64
N LEU A 221 11.22 21.04 -7.79
CA LEU A 221 11.45 19.77 -8.47
C LEU A 221 12.80 19.13 -8.14
N ALA A 222 13.66 19.78 -7.33
CA ALA A 222 14.96 19.27 -6.92
C ALA A 222 14.91 17.87 -6.26
N ARG A 223 13.76 17.51 -5.65
CA ARG A 223 13.52 16.17 -5.09
C ARG A 223 13.47 15.06 -6.16
N PHE A 224 13.24 15.41 -7.42
CA PHE A 224 13.22 14.49 -8.55
C PHE A 224 14.55 14.58 -9.31
N ALA A 225 15.66 14.30 -8.61
CA ALA A 225 17.00 14.47 -9.17
C ALA A 225 17.33 13.46 -10.30
N SER A 226 16.63 12.33 -10.34
CA SER A 226 16.79 11.27 -11.34
C SER A 226 15.43 10.83 -11.88
N PHE A 227 15.44 10.17 -13.04
CA PHE A 227 14.23 9.62 -13.64
C PHE A 227 13.60 8.53 -12.76
N ASP A 228 14.39 7.79 -11.98
CA ASP A 228 13.87 6.78 -11.05
C ASP A 228 12.92 7.39 -10.01
N HIS A 229 13.18 8.62 -9.53
CA HIS A 229 12.25 9.33 -8.65
C HIS A 229 10.90 9.63 -9.32
N VAL A 230 10.86 9.76 -10.65
CA VAL A 230 9.61 9.92 -11.41
C VAL A 230 8.86 8.59 -11.49
N VAL A 231 9.57 7.49 -11.67
CA VAL A 231 9.01 6.13 -11.63
C VAL A 231 8.43 5.83 -10.24
N GLU A 232 9.16 6.17 -9.19
CA GLU A 232 8.71 6.06 -7.80
C GLU A 232 7.49 6.93 -7.52
N LEU A 233 7.44 8.15 -8.06
CA LEU A 233 6.27 9.01 -7.93
C LEU A 233 5.03 8.36 -8.56
N ILE A 234 5.17 7.72 -9.73
CA ILE A 234 4.06 7.02 -10.39
C ILE A 234 3.63 5.79 -9.56
N ARG A 235 4.58 5.03 -8.99
CA ARG A 235 4.30 3.92 -8.06
C ARG A 235 3.56 4.40 -6.82
N ALA A 236 4.01 5.49 -6.19
CA ALA A 236 3.41 6.06 -5.00
C ALA A 236 1.96 6.50 -5.24
N ASN A 237 1.66 7.01 -6.45
CA ASN A 237 0.31 7.41 -6.84
C ASN A 237 -0.55 6.25 -7.38
N ARG A 238 -0.04 5.00 -7.38
CA ARG A 238 -0.74 3.77 -7.77
C ARG A 238 -1.34 3.82 -9.19
N ASP A 239 -0.75 4.59 -10.11
CA ASP A 239 -1.16 4.57 -11.53
C ASP A 239 -0.44 3.42 -12.27
N VAL A 240 -0.92 2.20 -12.02
CA VAL A 240 -0.31 0.96 -12.55
C VAL A 240 -0.28 0.95 -14.08
N LYS A 241 -1.32 1.49 -14.72
CA LYS A 241 -1.37 1.58 -16.18
C LYS A 241 -0.25 2.47 -16.71
N LEU A 242 -0.11 3.69 -16.16
CA LEU A 242 0.96 4.60 -16.57
C LEU A 242 2.35 4.02 -16.25
N LEU A 243 2.50 3.33 -15.12
CA LEU A 243 3.76 2.69 -14.75
C LEU A 243 4.19 1.64 -15.78
N VAL A 244 3.29 0.75 -16.19
CA VAL A 244 3.60 -0.28 -17.20
C VAL A 244 3.92 0.36 -18.55
N GLU A 245 3.13 1.35 -18.97
CA GLU A 245 3.36 2.08 -20.22
C GLU A 245 4.70 2.83 -20.21
N LEU A 246 5.13 3.34 -19.05
CA LEU A 246 6.43 3.98 -18.88
C LEU A 246 7.56 2.95 -18.92
N GLU A 247 7.44 1.84 -18.19
CA GLU A 247 8.48 0.82 -18.08
C GLU A 247 8.72 0.09 -19.40
N THR A 248 7.67 -0.09 -20.21
CA THR A 248 7.73 -0.83 -21.49
C THR A 248 7.82 0.08 -22.72
N GLY A 249 7.24 1.30 -22.65
CA GLY A 249 7.06 2.21 -23.79
C GLY A 249 8.04 3.38 -23.86
N LEU A 250 8.85 3.63 -22.82
CA LEU A 250 9.71 4.80 -22.76
C LEU A 250 11.20 4.44 -22.82
N ARG A 251 11.90 4.90 -23.85
CA ARG A 251 13.38 4.91 -23.93
C ARG A 251 13.91 6.28 -23.57
N LEU A 252 14.56 6.41 -22.41
CA LEU A 252 14.97 7.70 -21.87
C LEU A 252 16.16 8.26 -22.66
N VAL A 253 16.03 9.47 -23.21
CA VAL A 253 17.07 10.13 -24.01
C VAL A 253 17.81 11.17 -23.16
N SER A 254 17.05 12.01 -22.45
CA SER A 254 17.60 13.01 -21.55
C SER A 254 16.64 13.27 -20.39
N TYR A 255 17.20 13.51 -19.22
CA TYR A 255 16.44 13.81 -18.01
C TYR A 255 17.01 15.01 -17.27
N GLN A 256 16.13 15.95 -16.95
CA GLN A 256 16.36 17.02 -15.99
C GLN A 256 15.10 17.20 -15.14
N PRO A 257 15.19 17.69 -13.88
CA PRO A 257 14.00 18.00 -13.10
C PRO A 257 13.05 18.91 -13.87
N GLY A 258 11.81 18.45 -14.11
CA GLY A 258 10.82 19.18 -14.90
C GLY A 258 10.95 19.06 -16.41
N ARG A 259 11.94 18.33 -16.95
CA ARG A 259 12.09 18.06 -18.39
C ARG A 259 12.45 16.61 -18.66
N ILE A 260 11.61 15.93 -19.45
CA ILE A 260 11.82 14.54 -19.85
C ILE A 260 11.83 14.48 -21.36
N GLU A 261 12.90 13.93 -21.93
CA GLU A 261 13.01 13.65 -23.35
C GLU A 261 13.15 12.16 -23.56
N PHE A 262 12.30 11.58 -24.41
CA PHE A 262 12.28 10.14 -24.63
C PHE A 262 11.97 9.78 -26.09
N ALA A 263 12.43 8.61 -26.50
CA ALA A 263 11.99 7.95 -27.72
C ALA A 263 10.93 6.88 -27.39
N PRO A 264 9.80 6.83 -28.11
CA PRO A 264 8.77 5.84 -27.87
C PRO A 264 9.23 4.46 -28.36
N ALA A 265 9.03 3.42 -27.55
CA ALA A 265 9.18 2.03 -28.00
C ALA A 265 7.97 1.60 -28.84
N GLU A 266 8.03 0.44 -29.51
CA GLU A 266 6.93 -0.06 -30.35
C GLU A 266 5.61 -0.25 -29.60
N SER A 267 5.69 -0.51 -28.29
CA SER A 267 4.55 -0.69 -27.39
C SER A 267 3.99 0.62 -26.82
N ALA A 268 4.61 1.78 -27.11
CA ALA A 268 4.27 3.05 -26.50
C ALA A 268 2.95 3.62 -27.06
N PRO A 269 1.96 3.95 -26.22
CA PRO A 269 0.74 4.60 -26.69
C PRO A 269 1.01 6.04 -27.13
N ALA A 270 0.32 6.50 -28.17
CA ALA A 270 0.54 7.81 -28.78
C ALA A 270 0.25 9.00 -27.83
N ASP A 271 -0.57 8.78 -26.79
CA ASP A 271 -0.93 9.78 -25.78
C ASP A 271 -0.02 9.77 -24.55
N LEU A 272 1.01 8.90 -24.51
CA LEU A 272 1.89 8.71 -23.34
C LEU A 272 2.53 10.02 -22.86
N ALA A 273 3.08 10.82 -23.79
CA ALA A 273 3.74 12.08 -23.45
C ALA A 273 2.78 13.10 -22.81
N GLN A 274 1.55 13.20 -23.34
CA GLN A 274 0.54 14.11 -22.80
C GLN A 274 0.04 13.64 -21.43
N ARG A 275 -0.25 12.35 -21.29
CA ARG A 275 -0.72 11.75 -20.03
C ARG A 275 0.33 11.85 -18.93
N LEU A 276 1.58 11.53 -19.24
CA LEU A 276 2.69 11.66 -18.29
C LEU A 276 2.81 13.12 -17.81
N GLY A 277 2.71 14.10 -18.71
CA GLY A 277 2.82 15.52 -18.36
C GLY A 277 1.69 15.99 -17.45
N ALA A 278 0.44 15.61 -17.78
CA ALA A 278 -0.74 15.93 -16.99
C ALA A 278 -0.69 15.32 -15.58
N ARG A 279 -0.27 14.06 -15.47
CA ARG A 279 -0.16 13.35 -14.18
C ARG A 279 0.96 13.92 -13.32
N LEU A 280 2.14 14.16 -13.88
CA LEU A 280 3.24 14.79 -13.16
C LEU A 280 2.90 16.20 -12.72
N GLN A 281 2.17 16.98 -13.51
CA GLN A 281 1.68 18.29 -13.09
C GLN A 281 0.68 18.20 -11.94
N LEU A 282 -0.27 17.26 -12.00
CA LEU A 282 -1.24 17.04 -10.94
C LEU A 282 -0.58 16.69 -9.61
N TRP A 283 0.44 15.82 -9.61
CA TRP A 283 1.09 15.35 -8.39
C TRP A 283 2.17 16.28 -7.84
N THR A 284 2.91 16.94 -8.72
CA THR A 284 4.03 17.82 -8.30
C THR A 284 3.61 19.28 -8.16
N GLY A 285 2.43 19.66 -8.66
CA GLY A 285 1.97 21.06 -8.73
C GLY A 285 2.76 21.93 -9.71
N ASN A 286 3.72 21.35 -10.45
CA ASN A 286 4.64 22.05 -11.34
C ASN A 286 4.48 21.55 -12.77
N ARG A 287 4.71 22.41 -13.76
CA ARG A 287 4.61 22.01 -15.18
C ARG A 287 5.86 21.22 -15.61
N TRP A 288 5.65 20.07 -16.25
CA TRP A 288 6.72 19.26 -16.85
C TRP A 288 6.76 19.44 -18.36
N ALA A 289 7.95 19.67 -18.90
CA ALA A 289 8.21 19.70 -20.34
C ALA A 289 8.58 18.30 -20.83
N ILE A 290 7.66 17.64 -21.54
CA ILE A 290 7.88 16.30 -22.08
C ILE A 290 8.02 16.40 -23.59
N SER A 291 9.13 15.89 -24.12
CA SER A 291 9.48 15.93 -25.54
C SER A 291 9.70 14.52 -26.07
N VAL A 292 9.19 14.27 -27.26
CA VAL A 292 9.31 12.97 -27.95
C VAL A 292 10.26 13.13 -29.12
N VAL A 293 11.30 12.30 -29.17
CA VAL A 293 12.25 12.21 -30.29
C VAL A 293 12.05 10.91 -31.06
N ALA A 294 12.42 10.91 -32.34
CA ALA A 294 12.13 9.80 -33.25
C ALA A 294 12.98 8.55 -32.95
N GLU A 295 14.25 8.72 -32.58
CA GLU A 295 15.19 7.61 -32.34
C GLU A 295 16.16 7.95 -31.20
N GLY A 296 16.72 6.90 -30.59
CA GLY A 296 17.71 7.00 -29.53
C GLY A 296 17.18 6.60 -28.15
N GLY A 297 17.99 6.87 -27.13
CA GLY A 297 17.65 6.62 -25.72
C GLY A 297 18.16 5.29 -25.17
N ALA A 298 18.23 5.22 -23.86
CA ALA A 298 18.57 4.02 -23.12
C ALA A 298 17.50 2.93 -23.32
N PRO A 299 17.87 1.63 -23.20
CA PRO A 299 16.89 0.55 -23.16
C PRO A 299 15.82 0.82 -22.10
N THR A 300 14.60 0.36 -22.38
CA THR A 300 13.46 0.56 -21.48
C THR A 300 13.73 -0.09 -20.12
N ILE A 301 12.99 0.32 -19.09
CA ILE A 301 13.15 -0.27 -17.76
C ILE A 301 12.84 -1.77 -17.81
N ALA A 302 11.82 -2.16 -18.58
CA ALA A 302 11.49 -3.57 -18.82
C ALA A 302 12.64 -4.31 -19.54
N GLU A 303 13.22 -3.74 -20.60
CA GLU A 303 14.35 -4.34 -21.32
C GLU A 303 15.57 -4.52 -20.42
N ARG A 304 15.86 -3.56 -19.53
CA ARG A 304 16.95 -3.69 -18.56
C ARG A 304 16.68 -4.76 -17.51
N ARG A 305 15.45 -4.84 -17.01
CA ARG A 305 15.06 -5.85 -16.00
C ARG A 305 15.12 -7.26 -16.60
N ASP A 306 14.65 -7.41 -17.83
CA ASP A 306 14.53 -8.70 -18.48
C ASP A 306 15.83 -9.12 -19.21
N ALA A 307 16.86 -8.23 -19.24
CA ALA A 307 18.13 -8.45 -19.93
C ALA A 307 18.87 -9.72 -19.47
N GLU A 308 18.89 -10.01 -18.16
CA GLU A 308 19.53 -11.22 -17.63
C GLU A 308 18.78 -12.49 -18.07
N GLU A 309 17.44 -12.46 -18.03
CA GLU A 309 16.61 -13.59 -18.44
C GLU A 309 16.71 -13.82 -19.96
N ASP A 310 16.73 -12.74 -20.75
CA ASP A 310 16.88 -12.81 -22.20
C ASP A 310 18.28 -13.24 -22.62
N ALA A 311 19.33 -12.86 -21.89
CA ALA A 311 20.68 -13.35 -22.09
C ALA A 311 20.77 -14.86 -21.85
N LEU A 312 20.19 -15.36 -20.76
CA LEU A 312 20.12 -16.78 -20.46
C LEU A 312 19.30 -17.54 -21.52
N LYS A 313 18.18 -16.98 -21.99
CA LYS A 313 17.39 -17.55 -23.09
C LYS A 313 18.15 -17.57 -24.40
N ALA A 314 18.92 -16.53 -24.71
CA ALA A 314 19.75 -16.46 -25.91
C ALA A 314 20.85 -17.53 -25.87
N GLU A 315 21.53 -17.69 -24.73
CA GLU A 315 22.53 -18.74 -24.53
C GLU A 315 21.92 -20.14 -24.64
N ALA A 316 20.77 -20.36 -23.99
CA ALA A 316 20.04 -21.63 -24.09
C ALA A 316 19.61 -21.92 -25.55
N ARG A 317 19.16 -20.92 -26.32
CA ARG A 317 18.82 -21.07 -27.74
C ARG A 317 20.05 -21.30 -28.64
N ALA A 318 21.22 -20.82 -28.23
CA ALA A 318 22.48 -21.06 -28.94
C ALA A 318 23.00 -22.50 -28.71
N HIS A 319 22.52 -23.20 -27.66
CA HIS A 319 22.96 -24.55 -27.35
C HIS A 319 22.55 -25.56 -28.45
N PRO A 320 23.49 -26.39 -28.99
CA PRO A 320 23.22 -27.28 -30.12
C PRO A 320 22.03 -28.22 -29.95
N MET A 321 21.84 -28.74 -28.73
CA MET A 321 20.72 -29.64 -28.42
C MET A 321 19.36 -28.91 -28.43
N VAL A 322 19.32 -27.66 -27.99
CA VAL A 322 18.09 -26.85 -27.99
C VAL A 322 17.73 -26.45 -29.42
N GLN A 323 18.71 -26.11 -30.26
CA GLN A 323 18.49 -25.85 -31.67
C GLN A 323 17.93 -27.07 -32.41
N ALA A 324 18.47 -28.27 -32.14
CA ALA A 324 17.97 -29.51 -32.71
C ALA A 324 16.50 -29.78 -32.32
N VAL A 325 16.14 -29.50 -31.06
CA VAL A 325 14.76 -29.63 -30.57
C VAL A 325 13.82 -28.60 -31.22
N LEU A 326 14.21 -27.32 -31.28
CA LEU A 326 13.39 -26.27 -31.90
C LEU A 326 13.20 -26.48 -33.41
N ALA A 327 14.23 -26.99 -34.11
CA ALA A 327 14.13 -27.36 -35.51
C ALA A 327 13.18 -28.54 -35.73
N ARG A 328 13.15 -29.50 -34.80
CA ARG A 328 12.26 -30.67 -34.88
C ARG A 328 10.83 -30.37 -34.43
N PHE A 329 10.65 -29.43 -33.51
CA PHE A 329 9.38 -29.05 -32.91
C PHE A 329 9.19 -27.53 -32.96
N PRO A 330 8.67 -26.97 -34.07
CA PRO A 330 8.54 -25.52 -34.26
C PRO A 330 7.62 -24.81 -33.25
N ALA A 331 6.73 -25.55 -32.59
CA ALA A 331 5.84 -25.04 -31.54
C ALA A 331 6.47 -25.06 -30.14
N ALA A 332 7.66 -25.66 -29.97
CA ALA A 332 8.33 -25.76 -28.68
C ALA A 332 8.81 -24.37 -28.22
N ARG A 333 8.68 -24.09 -26.93
CA ARG A 333 9.10 -22.83 -26.29
C ARG A 333 9.85 -23.14 -25.01
N ILE A 334 10.86 -22.33 -24.71
CA ILE A 334 11.57 -22.39 -23.44
C ILE A 334 10.68 -21.74 -22.38
N THR A 335 10.14 -22.52 -21.45
CA THR A 335 9.26 -22.04 -20.37
C THR A 335 10.02 -21.61 -19.13
N ARG A 336 11.13 -22.29 -18.81
CA ARG A 336 11.96 -22.01 -17.65
C ARG A 336 13.40 -22.45 -17.90
N ILE A 337 14.35 -21.64 -17.47
CA ILE A 337 15.78 -21.98 -17.43
C ILE A 337 16.17 -22.04 -15.96
N ARG A 338 16.83 -23.12 -15.56
CA ARG A 338 17.35 -23.30 -14.20
C ARG A 338 18.87 -23.36 -14.26
N THR A 339 19.56 -22.49 -13.54
CA THR A 339 21.02 -22.55 -13.42
C THR A 339 21.43 -23.65 -12.44
N PRO A 340 22.67 -24.19 -12.54
CA PRO A 340 23.17 -25.17 -11.56
C PRO A 340 23.08 -24.68 -10.11
N GLU A 341 23.30 -23.38 -9.88
CA GLU A 341 23.15 -22.74 -8.56
C GLU A 341 21.70 -22.73 -8.08
N GLN A 342 20.73 -22.45 -8.96
CA GLN A 342 19.31 -22.51 -8.62
C GLN A 342 18.85 -23.95 -8.33
N ILE A 343 19.41 -24.93 -9.04
CA ILE A 343 19.16 -26.35 -8.78
C ILE A 343 19.71 -26.72 -7.40
N ALA A 344 20.94 -26.31 -7.08
CA ALA A 344 21.56 -26.54 -5.78
C ALA A 344 20.78 -25.87 -4.63
N ALA A 345 20.39 -24.59 -4.79
CA ALA A 345 19.60 -23.87 -3.78
C ALA A 345 18.22 -24.49 -3.55
N SER A 346 17.56 -24.97 -4.61
CA SER A 346 16.29 -25.71 -4.46
C SER A 346 16.49 -27.05 -3.74
N ALA A 347 17.58 -27.76 -4.01
CA ALA A 347 17.90 -29.01 -3.33
C ALA A 347 18.22 -28.80 -1.85
N THR A 348 18.89 -27.70 -1.49
CA THR A 348 19.14 -27.33 -0.09
C THR A 348 17.87 -26.94 0.66
N THR A 349 16.91 -26.29 -0.01
CA THR A 349 15.63 -25.91 0.60
C THR A 349 14.70 -27.11 0.77
N GLU A 350 14.81 -28.12 -0.11
CA GLU A 350 14.00 -29.35 -0.10
C GLU A 350 14.59 -30.46 0.78
N ALA A 351 15.87 -30.36 1.15
CA ALA A 351 16.48 -31.23 2.14
C ALA A 351 15.84 -30.96 3.52
N LEU A 352 15.01 -31.90 3.98
CA LEU A 352 14.50 -31.93 5.36
C LEU A 352 15.68 -31.90 6.34
N PRO A 353 15.59 -31.16 7.46
CA PRO A 353 16.63 -31.21 8.49
C PRO A 353 16.81 -32.65 8.97
N GLU A 354 18.06 -33.11 9.10
CA GLU A 354 18.37 -34.40 9.70
C GLU A 354 17.72 -34.45 11.08
N VAL A 355 16.86 -35.45 11.29
CA VAL A 355 16.24 -35.70 12.59
C VAL A 355 17.38 -36.08 13.53
N GLU A 356 17.75 -35.18 14.44
CA GLU A 356 18.65 -35.50 15.55
C GLU A 356 18.09 -36.71 16.31
N GLU A 357 19.01 -37.63 16.60
CA GLU A 357 18.81 -39.00 17.07
C GLU A 357 17.54 -39.24 17.92
N GLU A 358 16.75 -40.19 17.45
CA GLU A 358 15.63 -40.83 18.14
C GLU A 358 16.09 -41.24 19.55
N TRP A 359 15.64 -40.51 20.57
CA TRP A 359 15.84 -40.84 21.98
C TRP A 359 15.35 -42.28 22.22
N ASP A 360 16.28 -43.21 22.49
CA ASP A 360 15.99 -44.61 22.78
C ASP A 360 15.60 -44.77 24.27
N PRO A 361 14.32 -45.05 24.60
CA PRO A 361 13.86 -45.18 25.98
C PRO A 361 14.39 -46.43 26.71
N PHE A 362 15.18 -47.29 26.07
CA PHE A 362 15.65 -48.55 26.65
C PHE A 362 17.11 -48.56 27.11
N GLU A 363 17.82 -47.43 27.04
CA GLU A 363 19.24 -47.39 27.43
C GLU A 363 19.48 -47.33 28.95
N ASP A 364 18.49 -46.96 29.76
CA ASP A 364 18.58 -46.98 31.23
C ASP A 364 17.69 -48.10 31.84
N GLY A 365 18.23 -49.31 31.88
CA GLY A 365 17.66 -50.49 32.56
C GLY A 365 18.50 -50.98 33.74
#